data_AF-A0ABD1MJY0-F1
#
_entry.id   AF-A0ABD1MJY0-F1
#
_cell.length_a   1.000
_cell.length_b   1.000
_cell.length_c   1.000
_cell.angle_alpha   90.00
_cell.angle_beta   90.00
_cell.angle_gamma   90.00
#
_symmetry.space_group_name_H-M   'P 1'
#
loop_
_entity.id
_entity.type
_entity.pdbx_description
1 polymer ?
#
loop_
_entity_poly.entity_id
_entity_poly.type
_entity_poly.pdbx_seq_one_letter_code
_entity_poly.pdbx_strand_id
1 'polypeptide(L)'
;MAESTIHVVMLPWCAFGHLIPFFKLSIALAEAGVRVSFIISTPKNIRRLPKLPSTLNHLLDLVQFPLPSLDKELLPEGAEATTDIPLEKIQYLKLAYDLLQHAVKQFVTNQLPDWIICDFSPHWMPDIAQELKVKLIYYSVFSTCSMTTLGPIARKVPIPPESLLVPPEWVTFPSSVAFKRHEAIPFCAGANQINPSRISDLERLAKVLISSEAVLFRSCHEIEGEYLDAYQKLDGKPVIPIDQPLNARFLVDKGLAMEVTKNEDGSFIGNDIATTLRQAMVLEESKKLRINA
;
A
#
# COMPACT_ATOMS: atom_id res chain seq x y z
N MET A 1 32.91 9.20 12.81
CA MET A 1 31.99 10.07 12.03
C MET A 1 30.63 9.42 12.16
N ALA A 2 29.65 10.09 12.77
CA ALA A 2 28.33 9.51 12.95
C ALA A 2 27.72 9.27 11.56
N GLU A 3 27.41 8.02 11.21
CA GLU A 3 26.56 7.74 10.05
C GLU A 3 25.29 8.56 10.22
N SER A 4 24.97 9.42 9.26
CA SER A 4 23.73 10.17 9.25
C SER A 4 22.58 9.15 9.22
N THR A 5 21.98 8.91 10.38
CA THR A 5 20.86 7.98 10.53
C THR A 5 19.69 8.53 9.72
N ILE A 6 19.33 7.84 8.64
CA ILE A 6 18.22 8.23 7.76
C ILE A 6 16.95 8.29 8.59
N HIS A 7 16.20 9.39 8.48
CA HIS A 7 14.92 9.57 9.15
C HIS A 7 13.75 9.51 8.17
N VAL A 8 12.80 8.62 8.42
CA VAL A 8 11.63 8.40 7.58
C VAL A 8 10.36 8.67 8.37
N VAL A 9 9.44 9.46 7.80
CA VAL A 9 8.08 9.63 8.34
C VAL A 9 7.11 8.74 7.58
N MET A 10 6.33 7.95 8.32
CA MET A 10 5.29 7.07 7.78
C MET A 10 3.92 7.67 8.09
N LEU A 11 3.10 7.86 7.05
CA LEU A 11 1.75 8.39 7.17
C LEU A 11 0.71 7.47 6.51
N PRO A 12 0.24 6.43 7.22
CA PRO A 12 -0.77 5.48 6.74
C PRO A 12 -2.20 6.04 6.85
N TRP A 13 -3.12 5.47 6.06
CA TRP A 13 -4.56 5.68 6.25
C TRP A 13 -5.09 4.95 7.50
N CYS A 14 -6.10 5.53 8.17
CA CYS A 14 -6.73 5.01 9.41
C CYS A 14 -7.62 3.77 9.19
N ALA A 15 -7.12 2.79 8.45
CA ALA A 15 -7.74 1.48 8.25
C ALA A 15 -6.70 0.39 8.52
N PHE A 16 -7.08 -0.71 9.17
CA PHE A 16 -6.12 -1.77 9.54
C PHE A 16 -5.45 -2.45 8.34
N GLY A 17 -6.12 -2.46 7.19
CA GLY A 17 -5.53 -2.90 5.91
C GLY A 17 -4.34 -2.05 5.46
N HIS A 18 -4.21 -0.81 5.97
CA HIS A 18 -3.14 0.13 5.68
C HIS A 18 -2.17 0.25 6.87
N LEU A 19 -2.70 0.40 8.09
CA LEU A 19 -1.89 0.51 9.31
C LEU A 19 -0.94 -0.68 9.49
N ILE A 20 -1.42 -1.91 9.31
CA ILE A 20 -0.60 -3.12 9.56
C ILE A 20 0.55 -3.24 8.55
N PRO A 21 0.33 -3.13 7.22
CA PRO A 21 1.44 -3.16 6.26
C PRO A 21 2.47 -2.05 6.46
N PHE A 22 2.03 -0.83 6.72
CA PHE A 22 2.94 0.28 7.00
C PHE A 22 3.74 0.03 8.29
N PHE A 23 3.10 -0.51 9.32
CA PHE A 23 3.78 -0.86 10.57
C PHE A 23 4.83 -1.95 10.38
N LYS A 24 4.52 -2.99 9.60
CA LYS A 24 5.50 -4.04 9.26
C LYS A 24 6.69 -3.48 8.48
N LEU A 25 6.45 -2.60 7.51
CA LEU A 25 7.52 -1.93 6.78
C LEU A 25 8.37 -1.05 7.72
N SER A 26 7.73 -0.37 8.67
CA SER A 26 8.42 0.45 9.68
C SER A 26 9.35 -0.37 10.56
N ILE A 27 8.93 -1.58 10.97
CA ILE A 27 9.78 -2.51 11.72
C ILE A 27 10.97 -2.94 10.86
N ALA A 28 10.75 -3.36 9.61
CA ALA A 28 11.82 -3.79 8.72
C ALA A 28 12.87 -2.69 8.48
N LEU A 29 12.43 -1.44 8.33
CA LEU A 29 13.32 -0.28 8.22
C LEU A 29 14.09 -0.01 9.52
N ALA A 30 13.43 -0.12 10.67
CA ALA A 30 14.07 0.03 11.97
C ALA A 30 15.12 -1.07 12.23
N GLU A 31 14.85 -2.32 11.83
CA GLU A 31 15.82 -3.42 11.89
C GLU A 31 17.05 -3.16 11.01
N ALA A 32 16.87 -2.43 9.90
CA ALA A 32 17.96 -1.98 9.03
C ALA A 32 18.71 -0.73 9.54
N GLY A 33 18.37 -0.21 10.73
CA GLY A 33 19.03 0.95 11.33
C GLY A 33 18.45 2.31 10.91
N VAL A 34 17.32 2.34 10.20
CA VAL A 34 16.64 3.58 9.81
C VAL A 34 15.76 4.07 10.96
N ARG A 35 15.84 5.36 11.28
CA ARG A 35 14.92 5.99 12.25
C ARG A 35 13.58 6.21 11.56
N VAL A 36 12.50 5.71 12.13
CA VAL A 36 11.15 5.80 11.58
C VAL A 36 10.22 6.49 12.57
N SER A 37 9.58 7.57 12.14
CA SER A 37 8.46 8.18 12.86
C SER A 37 7.15 7.75 12.23
N PHE A 38 6.45 6.86 12.93
CA PHE A 38 5.18 6.31 12.49
C PHE A 38 4.04 7.15 13.04
N ILE A 39 3.43 7.96 12.16
CA ILE A 39 2.32 8.83 12.53
C ILE A 39 1.05 7.99 12.65
N ILE A 40 0.57 7.82 13.88
CA ILE A 40 -0.72 7.19 14.18
C ILE A 40 -1.66 8.27 14.69
N SER A 41 -2.88 8.21 14.19
CA SER A 41 -3.87 9.18 14.62
C SER A 41 -4.20 9.06 16.11
N THR A 42 -4.19 7.89 16.75
CA THR A 42 -4.78 7.81 18.10
C THR A 42 -4.31 6.66 19.02
N PRO A 43 -4.53 6.79 20.35
CA PRO A 43 -4.14 5.79 21.34
C PRO A 43 -4.83 4.43 21.19
N LYS A 44 -6.09 4.37 20.71
CA LYS A 44 -6.77 3.07 20.54
C LYS A 44 -6.16 2.28 19.39
N ASN A 45 -5.75 2.95 18.32
CA ASN A 45 -5.08 2.30 17.20
C ASN A 45 -3.72 1.74 17.62
N ILE A 46 -2.96 2.47 18.46
CA ILE A 46 -1.70 1.95 19.04
C ILE A 46 -1.94 0.68 19.85
N ARG A 47 -2.98 0.63 20.69
CA ARG A 47 -3.31 -0.56 21.49
C ARG A 47 -3.70 -1.77 20.63
N ARG A 48 -4.21 -1.54 19.42
CA ARG A 48 -4.61 -2.58 18.46
C ARG A 48 -3.45 -3.05 17.58
N LEU A 49 -2.32 -2.33 17.55
CA LEU A 49 -1.12 -2.74 16.82
C LEU A 49 -0.32 -3.79 17.60
N PRO A 50 0.46 -4.64 16.90
CA PRO A 50 1.37 -5.57 17.55
C PRO A 50 2.36 -4.82 18.46
N LYS A 51 2.73 -5.46 19.57
CA LYS A 51 3.71 -4.87 20.50
C LYS A 51 5.07 -4.74 19.81
N LEU A 52 5.70 -3.58 19.99
CA LEU A 52 7.04 -3.31 19.51
C LEU A 52 8.06 -4.22 20.22
N PRO A 53 9.02 -4.82 19.50
CA PRO A 53 10.20 -5.40 20.11
C PRO A 53 10.95 -4.33 20.89
N SER A 54 11.31 -4.61 22.15
CA SER A 54 11.99 -3.65 23.04
C SER A 54 13.33 -3.16 22.50
N THR A 55 13.96 -3.92 21.60
CA THR A 55 15.20 -3.59 20.91
C THR A 55 15.07 -2.42 19.94
N LEU A 56 13.89 -2.19 19.34
CA LEU A 56 13.67 -1.22 18.27
C LEU A 56 13.11 0.13 18.75
N ASN A 57 12.85 0.29 20.06
CA ASN A 57 12.24 1.49 20.63
C ASN A 57 13.04 2.79 20.41
N HIS A 58 14.34 2.70 20.11
CA HIS A 58 15.18 3.88 19.85
C HIS A 58 15.14 4.33 18.37
N LEU A 59 14.66 3.47 17.48
CA LEU A 59 14.58 3.73 16.04
C LEU A 59 13.15 3.95 15.57
N LEU A 60 12.14 3.34 16.22
CA LEU A 60 10.74 3.45 15.83
C LEU A 60 9.92 4.28 16.84
N ASP A 61 9.60 5.52 16.46
CA ASP A 61 8.80 6.44 17.25
C ASP A 61 7.33 6.40 16.80
N LEU A 62 6.42 6.08 17.72
CA LEU A 62 4.98 6.15 17.47
C LEU A 62 4.47 7.54 17.83
N VAL A 63 4.20 8.35 16.81
CA VAL A 63 3.77 9.75 16.96
C VAL A 63 2.25 9.82 16.95
N GLN A 64 1.67 10.50 17.94
CA GLN A 64 0.22 10.53 18.18
C GLN A 64 -0.39 11.89 17.78
N PHE A 65 -1.37 11.88 16.88
CA PHE A 65 -2.15 13.08 16.53
C PHE A 65 -3.66 12.87 16.63
N PRO A 66 -4.30 13.21 17.77
CA PRO A 66 -5.71 12.95 17.99
C PRO A 66 -6.55 13.57 16.87
N LEU A 67 -7.49 12.80 16.33
CA LEU A 67 -8.42 13.31 15.32
C LEU A 67 -9.23 14.46 15.91
N PRO A 68 -9.33 15.60 15.20
CA PRO A 68 -10.21 16.68 15.62
C PRO A 68 -11.64 16.16 15.73
N SER A 69 -12.31 16.49 16.84
CA SER A 69 -13.71 16.14 17.05
C SER A 69 -14.58 16.88 16.02
N LEU A 70 -15.19 16.11 15.12
CA LEU A 70 -16.32 16.60 14.31
C LEU A 70 -17.61 16.49 15.12
N ASP A 71 -18.70 17.09 14.62
CA ASP A 71 -20.02 16.97 15.23
C ASP A 71 -20.37 15.50 15.52
N LYS A 72 -20.90 15.24 16.71
CA LYS A 72 -21.17 13.88 17.23
C LYS A 72 -22.12 13.06 16.34
N GLU A 73 -22.92 13.73 15.53
CA GLU A 73 -23.81 13.10 14.56
C GLU A 73 -23.03 12.53 13.36
N LEU A 74 -21.94 13.19 12.97
CA LEU A 74 -21.09 12.85 11.82
C LEU A 74 -20.09 11.74 12.17
N LEU A 75 -19.41 11.85 13.32
CA LEU A 75 -18.50 10.83 13.84
C LEU A 75 -18.75 10.56 15.32
N PRO A 76 -18.94 9.29 15.72
CA PRO A 76 -18.98 8.93 17.13
C PRO A 76 -17.71 9.34 17.86
N GLU A 77 -17.85 9.73 19.13
CA GLU A 77 -16.72 10.11 19.97
C GLU A 77 -15.75 8.93 20.15
N GLY A 78 -14.49 9.11 19.73
CA GLY A 78 -13.47 8.07 19.75
C GLY A 78 -13.63 7.01 18.65
N ALA A 79 -14.31 7.31 17.54
CA ALA A 79 -14.21 6.59 16.28
C ALA A 79 -12.93 7.00 15.54
N GLU A 80 -11.95 6.10 15.48
CA GLU A 80 -10.59 6.46 15.08
C GLU A 80 -10.05 5.58 13.94
N ALA A 81 -10.80 4.56 13.57
CA ALA A 81 -10.53 3.69 12.43
C ALA A 81 -11.81 3.40 11.65
N THR A 82 -11.65 2.96 10.40
CA THR A 82 -12.79 2.53 9.56
C THR A 82 -13.59 1.38 10.16
N THR A 83 -13.03 0.62 11.11
CA THR A 83 -13.74 -0.45 11.84
C THR A 83 -14.72 0.06 12.89
N ASP A 84 -14.56 1.31 13.34
CA ASP A 84 -15.38 1.89 14.40
C ASP A 84 -16.64 2.60 13.83
N ILE A 85 -16.77 2.67 12.50
CA ILE A 85 -17.84 3.41 11.81
C ILE A 85 -18.44 2.63 10.63
N PRO A 86 -19.72 2.88 10.30
CA PRO A 86 -20.32 2.41 9.05
C PRO A 86 -19.63 2.99 7.81
N LEU A 87 -19.75 2.30 6.67
CA LEU A 87 -19.11 2.65 5.39
C LEU A 87 -19.47 4.08 4.94
N GLU A 88 -20.72 4.49 5.14
CA GLU A 88 -21.27 5.78 4.74
C GLU A 88 -20.63 6.94 5.51
N LYS A 89 -20.07 6.66 6.70
CA LYS A 89 -19.42 7.67 7.55
C LYS A 89 -17.92 7.79 7.32
N ILE A 90 -17.30 6.92 6.50
CA ILE A 90 -15.86 6.97 6.19
C ILE A 90 -15.46 8.32 5.59
N GLN A 91 -16.35 8.96 4.84
CA GLN A 91 -16.11 10.30 4.28
C GLN A 91 -15.85 11.36 5.35
N TYR A 92 -16.49 11.26 6.52
CA TYR A 92 -16.26 12.17 7.64
C TYR A 92 -14.95 11.85 8.36
N LEU A 93 -14.54 10.57 8.42
CA LEU A 93 -13.22 10.19 8.92
C LEU A 93 -12.10 10.78 8.06
N LYS A 94 -12.28 10.81 6.73
CA LYS A 94 -11.34 11.48 5.80
C LYS A 94 -11.27 12.98 6.06
N LEU A 95 -12.41 13.62 6.29
CA LEU A 95 -12.46 15.05 6.64
C LEU A 95 -11.70 15.34 7.95
N ALA A 96 -11.94 14.55 8.99
CA ALA A 96 -11.20 14.69 10.25
C ALA A 96 -9.69 14.46 10.06
N TYR A 97 -9.32 13.51 9.21
CA TYR A 97 -7.93 13.23 8.87
C TYR A 97 -7.28 14.38 8.08
N ASP A 98 -8.01 15.06 7.20
CA ASP A 98 -7.50 16.23 6.48
C ASP A 98 -7.20 17.42 7.41
N LEU A 99 -7.97 17.57 8.48
CA LEU A 99 -7.72 18.60 9.49
C LEU A 99 -6.40 18.38 10.26
N LEU A 100 -5.80 17.19 10.19
CA LEU A 100 -4.47 16.92 10.76
C LEU A 100 -3.34 17.57 9.97
N GLN A 101 -3.60 18.08 8.76
CA GLN A 101 -2.59 18.70 7.88
C GLN A 101 -1.70 19.70 8.63
N HIS A 102 -2.28 20.57 9.45
CA HIS A 102 -1.50 21.59 10.17
C HIS A 102 -0.55 20.98 11.21
N ALA A 103 -1.06 20.06 12.03
CA ALA A 103 -0.25 19.42 13.08
C ALA A 103 0.87 18.56 12.48
N VAL A 104 0.57 17.81 11.42
CA VAL A 104 1.55 17.01 10.70
C VAL A 104 2.58 17.90 10.01
N LYS A 105 2.18 19.01 9.39
CA LYS A 105 3.11 19.98 8.80
C LYS A 105 4.12 20.48 9.82
N GLN A 106 3.65 20.93 10.99
CA GLN A 106 4.53 21.40 12.08
C GLN A 106 5.51 20.31 12.53
N PHE A 107 5.04 19.07 12.62
CA PHE A 107 5.89 17.95 12.99
C PHE A 107 6.98 17.66 11.96
N VAL A 108 6.63 17.60 10.68
CA VAL A 108 7.59 17.37 9.59
C VAL A 108 8.61 18.52 9.52
N THR A 109 8.19 19.77 9.73
CA THR A 109 9.10 20.92 9.81
C THR A 109 10.06 20.83 11.00
N ASN A 110 9.62 20.30 12.14
CA ASN A 110 10.46 20.19 13.34
C ASN A 110 11.44 19.01 13.29
N GLN A 111 11.04 17.89 12.68
CA GLN A 111 11.90 16.70 12.60
C GLN A 111 12.82 16.71 11.38
N LEU A 112 12.43 17.39 10.29
CA LEU A 112 13.16 17.42 9.02
C LEU A 112 13.57 16.00 8.53
N PRO A 113 12.59 15.12 8.25
CA PRO A 113 12.89 13.78 7.76
C PRO A 113 13.52 13.82 6.36
N ASP A 114 14.32 12.80 6.05
CA ASP A 114 14.88 12.61 4.71
C ASP A 114 13.79 12.21 3.71
N TRP A 115 12.92 11.26 4.10
CA TRP A 115 11.86 10.71 3.25
C TRP A 115 10.51 10.67 3.98
N ILE A 116 9.43 10.85 3.22
CA ILE A 116 8.06 10.66 3.68
C ILE A 116 7.45 9.53 2.86
N ILE A 117 7.01 8.48 3.54
CA ILE A 117 6.23 7.38 2.94
C ILE A 117 4.77 7.58 3.34
N CYS A 118 3.91 7.82 2.36
CA CYS A 118 2.50 8.12 2.60
C CYS A 118 1.54 7.20 1.83
N ASP A 119 0.31 7.16 2.33
CA ASP A 119 -0.83 6.50 1.71
C ASP A 119 -1.55 7.42 0.69
N PHE A 120 -2.64 6.95 0.09
CA PHE A 120 -3.43 7.73 -0.87
C PHE A 120 -4.29 8.80 -0.19
N SER A 121 -4.67 8.60 1.08
CA SER A 121 -5.56 9.50 1.81
C SER A 121 -5.00 10.91 2.08
N PRO A 122 -3.73 11.09 2.55
CA PRO A 122 -3.14 12.41 2.81
C PRO A 122 -2.76 13.15 1.51
N HIS A 123 -3.77 13.59 0.76
CA HIS A 123 -3.59 14.33 -0.49
C HIS A 123 -2.91 15.69 -0.35
N TRP A 124 -2.84 16.22 0.89
CA TRP A 124 -2.16 17.46 1.27
C TRP A 124 -0.67 17.25 1.61
N MET A 125 -0.22 16.00 1.77
CA MET A 125 1.19 15.69 2.05
C MET A 125 2.12 16.06 0.89
N PRO A 126 1.75 15.85 -0.39
CA PRO A 126 2.50 16.38 -1.53
C PRO A 126 2.89 17.85 -1.42
N ASP A 127 1.95 18.71 -1.06
CA ASP A 127 2.18 20.15 -0.96
C ASP A 127 3.20 20.46 0.16
N ILE A 128 3.09 19.75 1.30
CA ILE A 128 4.05 19.88 2.42
C ILE A 128 5.43 19.37 2.02
N ALA A 129 5.51 18.21 1.36
CA ALA A 129 6.76 17.62 0.93
C ALA A 129 7.49 18.53 -0.07
N GLN A 130 6.75 19.13 -1.01
CA GLN A 130 7.29 20.10 -1.96
C GLN A 130 7.79 21.38 -1.28
N GLU A 131 7.01 21.94 -0.33
CA GLU A 131 7.38 23.14 0.42
C GLU A 131 8.67 22.93 1.25
N LEU A 132 8.79 21.77 1.89
CA LEU A 132 9.93 21.41 2.72
C LEU A 132 11.08 20.75 1.93
N LYS A 133 10.91 20.53 0.63
CA LYS A 133 11.86 19.83 -0.26
C LYS A 133 12.26 18.43 0.25
N VAL A 134 11.30 17.72 0.83
CA VAL A 134 11.46 16.35 1.32
C VAL A 134 10.98 15.37 0.25
N LYS A 135 11.65 14.24 0.10
CA LYS A 135 11.27 13.23 -0.90
C LYS A 135 10.00 12.52 -0.47
N LEU A 136 9.05 12.39 -1.40
CA LEU A 136 7.80 11.69 -1.16
C LEU A 136 7.80 10.32 -1.85
N ILE A 137 7.36 9.29 -1.14
CA ILE A 137 7.21 7.93 -1.64
C ILE A 137 5.79 7.46 -1.35
N TYR A 138 5.10 6.96 -2.36
CA TYR A 138 3.77 6.39 -2.20
C TYR A 138 3.89 4.90 -1.86
N TYR A 139 3.23 4.42 -0.80
CA TYR A 139 3.14 2.99 -0.51
C TYR A 139 1.73 2.47 -0.77
N SER A 140 1.60 1.67 -1.82
CA SER A 140 0.35 1.02 -2.19
C SER A 140 0.21 -0.33 -1.48
N VAL A 141 -0.86 -0.47 -0.72
CA VAL A 141 -1.31 -1.76 -0.18
C VAL A 141 -2.22 -2.52 -1.15
N PHE A 142 -2.57 -1.90 -2.28
CA PHE A 142 -3.33 -2.53 -3.35
C PHE A 142 -2.42 -3.38 -4.23
N SER A 143 -3.03 -4.31 -4.97
CA SER A 143 -2.29 -5.11 -5.93
C SER A 143 -1.83 -4.26 -7.11
N THR A 144 -0.67 -4.61 -7.66
CA THR A 144 -0.08 -3.92 -8.80
C THR A 144 -0.95 -4.06 -10.04
N CYS A 145 -1.59 -5.23 -10.21
CA CYS A 145 -2.57 -5.45 -11.27
C CYS A 145 -3.71 -4.43 -11.20
N SER A 146 -4.30 -4.22 -10.02
CA SER A 146 -5.40 -3.28 -9.83
C SER A 146 -4.95 -1.85 -10.14
N MET A 147 -3.78 -1.44 -9.64
CA MET A 147 -3.24 -0.11 -9.89
C MET A 147 -2.89 0.12 -11.37
N THR A 148 -2.44 -0.92 -12.08
CA THR A 148 -2.16 -0.87 -13.51
C THR A 148 -3.45 -0.72 -14.33
N THR A 149 -4.55 -1.35 -13.92
CA THR A 149 -5.84 -1.22 -14.62
C THR A 149 -6.46 0.17 -14.55
N LEU A 150 -6.18 0.94 -13.48
CA LEU A 150 -6.60 2.34 -13.36
C LEU A 150 -5.84 3.27 -14.31
N GLY A 151 -4.74 2.78 -14.89
CA GLY A 151 -3.92 3.52 -15.83
C GLY A 151 -3.10 4.61 -15.18
N PRO A 152 -2.59 5.57 -15.99
CA PRO A 152 -1.92 6.73 -15.45
C PRO A 152 -3.00 7.61 -14.83
N ILE A 153 -3.33 7.34 -13.55
CA ILE A 153 -4.37 8.03 -12.78
C ILE A 153 -4.13 9.55 -12.84
N ALA A 154 -2.87 9.97 -12.97
CA ALA A 154 -2.44 11.34 -13.21
C ALA A 154 -3.07 12.05 -14.44
N ARG A 155 -3.64 11.31 -15.41
CA ARG A 155 -4.07 11.87 -16.71
C ARG A 155 -5.56 11.68 -17.04
N LYS A 156 -6.32 10.88 -16.29
CA LYS A 156 -7.74 10.57 -16.60
C LYS A 156 -8.57 10.43 -15.32
N VAL A 157 -8.82 11.52 -14.61
CA VAL A 157 -9.82 11.59 -13.55
C VAL A 157 -10.95 12.53 -14.00
N PRO A 158 -12.23 12.16 -13.87
CA PRO A 158 -12.76 10.88 -13.38
C PRO A 158 -12.55 9.72 -14.36
N ILE A 159 -12.48 8.48 -13.84
CA ILE A 159 -12.38 7.26 -14.66
C ILE A 159 -13.79 6.77 -14.99
N PRO A 160 -14.18 6.67 -16.28
CA PRO A 160 -15.47 6.11 -16.66
C PRO A 160 -15.51 4.59 -16.42
N PRO A 161 -16.63 4.01 -15.96
CA PRO A 161 -16.74 2.57 -15.75
C PRO A 161 -16.37 1.76 -17.00
N GLU A 162 -16.70 2.27 -18.19
CA GLU A 162 -16.47 1.62 -19.49
C GLU A 162 -14.98 1.37 -19.76
N SER A 163 -14.08 2.25 -19.29
CA SER A 163 -12.64 2.07 -19.51
C SER A 163 -12.04 0.94 -18.67
N LEU A 164 -12.73 0.50 -17.61
CA LEU A 164 -12.29 -0.62 -16.77
C LEU A 164 -12.79 -1.98 -17.28
N LEU A 165 -13.73 -2.00 -18.24
CA LEU A 165 -14.33 -3.23 -18.77
C LEU A 165 -13.48 -3.92 -19.83
N VAL A 166 -12.45 -3.22 -20.32
CA VAL A 166 -11.52 -3.72 -21.34
C VAL A 166 -10.12 -3.83 -20.74
N PRO A 167 -9.35 -4.86 -21.12
CA PRO A 167 -7.95 -4.95 -20.73
C PRO A 167 -7.20 -3.67 -21.14
N PRO A 168 -6.33 -3.13 -20.28
CA PRO A 168 -5.70 -1.86 -20.57
C PRO A 168 -4.72 -1.94 -21.75
N GLU A 169 -4.70 -0.93 -22.61
CA GLU A 169 -3.86 -0.90 -23.83
C GLU A 169 -2.35 -0.98 -23.55
N TRP A 170 -1.90 -0.56 -22.37
CA TRP A 170 -0.50 -0.62 -21.94
C TRP A 170 -0.09 -1.99 -21.38
N VAL A 171 -1.05 -2.88 -21.15
CA VAL A 171 -0.78 -4.29 -20.81
C VAL A 171 -0.50 -5.03 -22.11
N THR A 172 0.79 -5.16 -22.43
CA THR A 172 1.26 -5.74 -23.70
C THR A 172 1.53 -7.24 -23.64
N PHE A 173 1.43 -7.84 -22.46
CA PHE A 173 1.54 -9.28 -22.22
C PHE A 173 0.16 -9.94 -22.27
N PRO A 174 0.06 -11.28 -22.47
CA PRO A 174 -1.22 -11.96 -22.68
C PRO A 174 -2.06 -12.03 -21.40
N SER A 175 -2.73 -10.93 -21.08
CA SER A 175 -3.68 -10.82 -19.97
C SER A 175 -5.04 -10.37 -20.47
N SER A 176 -6.08 -11.08 -20.01
CA SER A 176 -7.48 -10.72 -20.23
C SER A 176 -8.12 -10.09 -18.99
N VAL A 177 -7.31 -9.63 -18.02
CA VAL A 177 -7.82 -9.09 -16.76
C VAL A 177 -8.46 -7.72 -16.99
N ALA A 178 -9.74 -7.62 -16.66
CA ALA A 178 -10.54 -6.40 -16.68
C ALA A 178 -11.64 -6.51 -15.63
N PHE A 179 -12.18 -5.37 -15.20
CA PHE A 179 -13.32 -5.34 -14.29
C PHE A 179 -14.57 -5.85 -15.00
N LYS A 180 -15.43 -6.57 -14.28
CA LYS A 180 -16.79 -6.84 -14.73
C LYS A 180 -17.63 -5.59 -14.52
N ARG A 181 -18.71 -5.45 -15.31
CA ARG A 181 -19.62 -4.29 -15.23
C ARG A 181 -20.16 -4.04 -13.81
N HIS A 182 -20.49 -5.10 -13.08
CA HIS A 182 -21.00 -4.99 -11.71
C HIS A 182 -19.91 -4.64 -10.67
N GLU A 183 -18.62 -4.73 -11.02
CA GLU A 183 -17.49 -4.34 -10.18
C GLU A 183 -17.06 -2.91 -10.50
N ALA A 184 -16.98 -2.57 -11.80
CA ALA A 184 -16.55 -1.25 -12.28
C ALA A 184 -17.50 -0.13 -11.89
N ILE A 185 -18.82 -0.33 -12.00
CA ILE A 185 -19.82 0.70 -11.68
C ILE A 185 -19.75 1.15 -10.21
N PRO A 186 -19.85 0.25 -9.21
CA PRO A 186 -19.76 0.67 -7.82
C PRO A 186 -18.37 1.17 -7.44
N PHE A 187 -17.30 0.60 -8.03
CA PHE A 187 -15.94 1.10 -7.84
C PHE A 187 -15.81 2.55 -8.29
N CYS A 188 -16.16 2.86 -9.54
CA CYS A 188 -16.13 4.22 -10.07
C CYS A 188 -17.08 5.16 -9.33
N ALA A 189 -18.25 4.68 -8.91
CA ALA A 189 -19.20 5.48 -8.14
C ALA A 189 -18.58 5.94 -6.81
N GLY A 190 -17.91 5.06 -6.06
CA GLY A 190 -17.23 5.43 -4.82
C GLY A 190 -15.93 6.21 -5.04
N ALA A 191 -15.12 5.78 -6.01
CA ALA A 191 -13.79 6.33 -6.24
C ALA A 191 -13.82 7.74 -6.87
N ASN A 192 -14.82 8.03 -7.72
CA ASN A 192 -15.08 9.36 -8.27
C ASN A 192 -15.99 10.22 -7.38
N GLN A 193 -16.55 9.68 -6.29
CA GLN A 193 -17.43 10.44 -5.42
C GLN A 193 -16.66 11.56 -4.75
N ILE A 194 -17.10 12.81 -4.96
CA ILE A 194 -16.58 13.96 -4.24
C ILE A 194 -17.04 13.86 -2.78
N ASN A 195 -16.10 13.66 -1.87
CA ASN A 195 -16.38 13.59 -0.43
C ASN A 195 -16.56 15.02 0.16
N PRO A 196 -16.97 15.16 1.44
CA PRO A 196 -17.12 16.46 2.09
C PRO A 196 -15.86 17.35 2.09
N SER A 197 -14.67 16.76 1.93
CA SER A 197 -13.43 17.52 1.71
C SER A 197 -13.26 18.06 0.28
N ARG A 198 -14.31 17.98 -0.55
CA ARG A 198 -14.39 18.48 -1.93
C ARG A 198 -13.38 17.86 -2.90
N ILE A 199 -12.93 16.64 -2.62
CA ILE A 199 -11.99 15.90 -3.45
C ILE A 199 -12.40 14.43 -3.51
N SER A 200 -12.31 13.78 -4.66
CA SER A 200 -12.56 12.35 -4.81
C SER A 200 -11.35 11.51 -4.40
N ASP A 201 -11.55 10.22 -4.12
CA ASP A 201 -10.44 9.33 -3.74
C ASP A 201 -9.43 9.15 -4.88
N LEU A 202 -9.91 9.13 -6.13
CA LEU A 202 -9.03 9.09 -7.30
C LEU A 202 -8.21 10.36 -7.46
N GLU A 203 -8.77 11.54 -7.18
CA GLU A 203 -8.02 12.80 -7.18
C GLU A 203 -6.97 12.83 -6.07
N ARG A 204 -7.29 12.32 -4.87
CA ARG A 204 -6.32 12.18 -3.77
C ARG A 204 -5.14 11.30 -4.19
N LEU A 205 -5.45 10.12 -4.73
CA LEU A 205 -4.46 9.17 -5.22
C LEU A 205 -3.61 9.77 -6.36
N ALA A 206 -4.24 10.45 -7.31
CA ALA A 206 -3.54 11.11 -8.43
C ALA A 206 -2.54 12.15 -7.92
N LYS A 207 -2.93 13.01 -6.98
CA LYS A 207 -2.05 14.04 -6.41
C LYS A 207 -0.82 13.43 -5.73
N VAL A 208 -1.02 12.38 -4.94
CA VAL A 208 0.06 11.67 -4.24
C VAL A 208 0.99 10.99 -5.24
N LEU A 209 0.43 10.27 -6.21
CA LEU A 209 1.20 9.58 -7.25
C LEU A 209 2.00 10.54 -8.13
N ILE A 210 1.44 11.69 -8.54
CA ILE A 210 2.16 12.65 -9.38
C ILE A 210 3.40 13.18 -8.64
N SER A 211 3.26 13.43 -7.34
CA SER A 211 4.27 14.11 -6.54
C SER A 211 5.28 13.16 -5.90
N SER A 212 5.03 11.85 -5.94
CA SER A 212 5.98 10.85 -5.43
C SER A 212 7.19 10.70 -6.35
N GLU A 213 8.36 10.42 -5.77
CA GLU A 213 9.58 10.05 -6.52
C GLU A 213 9.65 8.55 -6.79
N ALA A 214 9.01 7.73 -5.95
CA ALA A 214 8.96 6.28 -6.09
C ALA A 214 7.62 5.72 -5.57
N VAL A 215 7.29 4.51 -6.01
CA VAL A 215 6.11 3.77 -5.57
C VAL A 215 6.54 2.44 -4.96
N LEU A 216 6.15 2.20 -3.72
CA LEU A 216 6.27 0.91 -3.07
C LEU A 216 4.98 0.14 -3.28
N PHE A 217 5.06 -1.13 -3.68
CA PHE A 217 3.90 -2.03 -3.72
C PHE A 217 4.06 -3.13 -2.70
N ARG A 218 3.00 -3.45 -1.98
CA ARG A 218 2.96 -4.63 -1.12
C ARG A 218 2.74 -5.90 -1.95
N SER A 219 3.69 -6.23 -2.82
CA SER A 219 3.64 -7.34 -3.78
C SER A 219 5.04 -7.95 -3.97
N CYS A 220 5.14 -9.00 -4.80
CA CYS A 220 6.40 -9.62 -5.18
C CYS A 220 6.41 -9.94 -6.68
N HIS A 221 7.61 -10.04 -7.26
CA HIS A 221 7.78 -10.31 -8.68
C HIS A 221 7.23 -11.70 -9.07
N GLU A 222 7.26 -12.66 -8.15
CA GLU A 222 6.77 -14.02 -8.34
C GLU A 222 5.25 -14.07 -8.59
N ILE A 223 4.48 -13.09 -8.10
CA ILE A 223 3.02 -13.04 -8.25
C ILE A 223 2.60 -12.02 -9.31
N GLU A 224 3.20 -10.83 -9.32
CA GLU A 224 2.75 -9.71 -10.18
C GLU A 224 3.86 -9.10 -11.04
N GLY A 225 4.94 -9.83 -11.32
CA GLY A 225 6.12 -9.31 -12.05
C GLY A 225 5.80 -8.57 -13.34
N GLU A 226 4.98 -9.17 -14.23
CA GLU A 226 4.60 -8.53 -15.50
C GLU A 226 3.81 -7.22 -15.28
N TYR A 227 2.98 -7.15 -14.24
CA TYR A 227 2.25 -5.94 -13.87
C TYR A 227 3.14 -4.89 -13.20
N LEU A 228 4.14 -5.29 -12.40
CA LEU A 228 5.14 -4.40 -11.84
C LEU A 228 5.95 -3.71 -12.94
N ASP A 229 6.42 -4.47 -13.92
CA ASP A 229 7.13 -3.94 -15.08
C ASP A 229 6.24 -3.03 -15.93
N ALA A 230 4.98 -3.42 -16.16
CA ALA A 230 4.02 -2.60 -16.90
C ALA A 230 3.71 -1.29 -16.17
N TYR A 231 3.50 -1.34 -14.85
CA TYR A 231 3.26 -0.15 -14.04
C TYR A 231 4.47 0.78 -14.01
N GLN A 232 5.68 0.23 -13.88
CA GLN A 232 6.92 1.00 -13.93
C GLN A 232 7.09 1.74 -15.26
N LYS A 233 6.79 1.07 -16.39
CA LYS A 233 6.81 1.70 -17.72
C LYS A 233 5.72 2.77 -17.87
N LEU A 234 4.56 2.54 -17.25
CA LEU A 234 3.42 3.43 -17.33
C LEU A 234 3.63 4.74 -16.56
N ASP A 235 4.11 4.64 -15.32
CA ASP A 235 4.32 5.78 -14.43
C ASP A 235 5.67 6.46 -14.67
N GLY A 236 6.67 5.71 -15.17
CA GLY A 236 8.01 6.20 -15.45
C GLY A 236 8.86 6.44 -14.20
N LYS A 237 8.44 5.89 -13.05
CA LYS A 237 9.10 6.04 -11.74
C LYS A 237 9.62 4.71 -11.23
N PRO A 238 10.61 4.70 -10.31
CA PRO A 238 11.00 3.51 -9.60
C PRO A 238 9.82 2.86 -8.88
N VAL A 239 9.57 1.59 -9.19
CA VAL A 239 8.56 0.74 -8.56
C VAL A 239 9.30 -0.32 -7.74
N ILE A 240 9.03 -0.38 -6.44
CA ILE A 240 9.73 -1.29 -5.53
C ILE A 240 8.70 -2.22 -4.88
N PRO A 241 8.69 -3.51 -5.23
CA PRO A 241 7.87 -4.48 -4.53
C PRO A 241 8.46 -4.81 -3.16
N ILE A 242 7.61 -4.75 -2.13
CA ILE A 242 7.88 -5.14 -0.76
C ILE A 242 7.23 -6.52 -0.55
N ASP A 243 8.08 -7.55 -0.54
CA ASP A 243 7.70 -8.96 -0.57
C ASP A 243 6.74 -9.37 0.57
N GLN A 244 5.85 -10.31 0.26
CA GLN A 244 5.00 -11.00 1.20
C GLN A 244 5.42 -12.48 1.32
N PRO A 245 6.47 -12.80 2.11
CA PRO A 245 6.99 -14.17 2.18
C PRO A 245 5.95 -15.21 2.66
N LEU A 246 4.91 -14.78 3.39
CA LEU A 246 3.84 -15.66 3.88
C LEU A 246 2.82 -16.03 2.79
N ASN A 247 2.59 -15.17 1.80
CA ASN A 247 1.58 -15.41 0.76
C ASN A 247 2.07 -16.44 -0.26
N ALA A 248 3.37 -16.44 -0.59
CA ALA A 248 3.99 -17.48 -1.41
C ALA A 248 3.82 -18.87 -0.76
N ARG A 249 4.09 -18.99 0.55
CA ARG A 249 3.87 -20.23 1.32
C ARG A 249 2.39 -20.61 1.44
N PHE A 250 1.48 -19.65 1.56
CA PHE A 250 0.04 -19.90 1.58
C PHE A 250 -0.49 -20.47 0.25
N LEU A 251 0.03 -20.02 -0.90
CA LEU A 251 -0.34 -20.57 -2.20
C LEU A 251 0.12 -22.03 -2.37
N VAL A 252 1.25 -22.37 -1.75
CA VAL A 252 1.75 -23.75 -1.64
C VAL A 252 0.83 -24.59 -0.76
N ASP A 253 0.45 -24.09 0.42
CA ASP A 253 -0.51 -24.75 1.33
C ASP A 253 -1.89 -24.96 0.68
N LYS A 254 -2.34 -24.02 -0.15
CA LYS A 254 -3.61 -24.14 -0.89
C LYS A 254 -3.53 -25.05 -2.11
N GLY A 255 -2.36 -25.60 -2.42
CA GLY A 255 -2.14 -26.47 -3.58
C GLY A 255 -2.40 -25.74 -4.91
N LEU A 256 -2.15 -24.43 -4.95
CA LEU A 256 -2.23 -23.59 -6.15
C LEU A 256 -0.85 -23.28 -6.72
N ALA A 257 0.21 -23.54 -5.94
CA ALA A 257 1.60 -23.47 -6.35
C ALA A 257 2.37 -24.62 -5.68
N MET A 258 3.57 -24.93 -6.18
CA MET A 258 4.52 -25.80 -5.49
C MET A 258 5.78 -25.01 -5.16
N GLU A 259 6.24 -25.09 -3.92
CA GLU A 259 7.50 -24.47 -3.52
C GLU A 259 8.65 -25.31 -4.07
N VAL A 260 9.57 -24.67 -4.79
CA VAL A 260 10.87 -25.27 -5.07
C VAL A 260 11.71 -25.08 -3.82
N THR A 261 12.19 -26.19 -3.24
CA THR A 261 13.05 -26.14 -2.05
C THR A 261 14.30 -25.32 -2.35
N LYS A 262 14.58 -24.35 -1.47
CA LYS A 262 15.79 -23.52 -1.51
C LYS A 262 16.80 -24.00 -0.46
N ASN A 263 18.08 -23.77 -0.71
CA ASN A 263 19.14 -23.92 0.30
C ASN A 263 19.00 -22.88 1.41
N GLU A 264 19.74 -23.05 2.52
CA GLU A 264 19.76 -22.10 3.64
C GLU A 264 20.21 -20.68 3.25
N ASP A 265 20.97 -20.56 2.15
CA ASP A 265 21.38 -19.28 1.56
C ASP A 265 20.36 -18.70 0.56
N GLY A 266 19.23 -19.39 0.34
CA GLY A 266 18.17 -18.98 -0.58
C GLY A 266 18.41 -19.35 -2.05
N SER A 267 19.49 -20.08 -2.39
CA SER A 267 19.78 -20.51 -3.75
C SER A 267 18.96 -21.75 -4.17
N PHE A 268 18.71 -21.89 -5.48
CA PHE A 268 18.03 -23.06 -6.04
C PHE A 268 19.02 -24.07 -6.61
N ILE A 269 18.75 -25.36 -6.42
CA ILE A 269 19.52 -26.45 -7.05
C ILE A 269 18.74 -26.93 -8.28
N GLY A 270 19.42 -27.04 -9.42
CA GLY A 270 18.79 -27.46 -10.68
C GLY A 270 18.09 -28.82 -10.62
N ASN A 271 18.55 -29.71 -9.73
CA ASN A 271 17.95 -31.02 -9.51
C ASN A 271 16.62 -30.94 -8.72
N ASP A 272 16.50 -29.99 -7.79
CA ASP A 272 15.28 -29.76 -7.02
C ASP A 272 14.22 -29.07 -7.89
N ILE A 273 14.63 -28.13 -8.74
CA ILE A 273 13.77 -27.57 -9.79
C ILE A 273 13.25 -28.68 -10.72
N ALA A 274 14.13 -29.55 -11.23
CA ALA A 274 13.74 -30.65 -12.11
C ALA A 274 12.79 -31.66 -11.43
N THR A 275 12.96 -31.86 -10.12
CA THR A 275 12.12 -32.75 -9.31
C THR A 275 10.74 -32.13 -9.07
N THR A 276 10.67 -30.86 -8.64
CA THR A 276 9.40 -30.13 -8.47
C THR A 276 8.63 -30.03 -9.79
N LEU A 277 9.31 -29.84 -10.92
CA LEU A 277 8.68 -29.82 -12.26
C LEU A 277 8.11 -31.19 -12.65
N ARG A 278 8.82 -32.30 -12.41
CA ARG A 278 8.30 -33.65 -12.68
C ARG A 278 7.11 -33.98 -11.78
N GLN A 279 7.15 -33.54 -10.52
CA GLN A 279 6.04 -33.70 -9.57
C GLN A 279 4.79 -32.92 -9.99
N ALA A 280 4.94 -31.66 -10.39
CA ALA A 280 3.83 -30.83 -10.86
C ALA A 280 3.20 -31.36 -12.17
N MET A 281 4.02 -31.90 -13.09
CA MET A 281 3.60 -32.18 -14.46
C MET A 281 3.24 -33.65 -14.75
N VAL A 282 3.86 -34.62 -14.06
CA VAL A 282 3.81 -36.05 -14.45
C VAL A 282 3.06 -36.91 -13.43
N LEU A 283 3.17 -36.62 -12.13
CA LEU A 283 2.60 -37.47 -11.10
C LEU A 283 1.07 -37.29 -10.98
N GLU A 284 0.35 -38.41 -10.88
CA GLU A 284 -1.11 -38.48 -10.72
C GLU A 284 -1.58 -37.78 -9.43
N GLU A 285 -0.77 -37.79 -8.38
CA GLU A 285 -1.04 -37.16 -7.09
C GLU A 285 -1.16 -35.62 -7.19
N SER A 286 -0.52 -35.01 -8.19
CA SER A 286 -0.57 -33.57 -8.47
C SER A 286 -1.67 -33.18 -9.47
N LYS A 287 -2.58 -34.09 -9.85
CA LYS A 287 -3.70 -33.77 -10.76
C LYS A 287 -4.57 -32.63 -10.24
N LYS A 288 -4.77 -32.53 -8.92
CA LYS A 288 -5.56 -31.43 -8.32
C LYS A 288 -4.93 -30.05 -8.55
N LEU A 289 -3.60 -29.95 -8.55
CA LEU A 289 -2.89 -28.71 -8.87
C LEU A 289 -3.16 -28.26 -10.33
N ARG A 290 -3.26 -29.23 -11.24
CA ARG A 290 -3.54 -29.01 -12.67
C ARG A 290 -5.02 -28.81 -12.99
N ILE A 291 -5.92 -29.20 -12.08
CA ILE A 291 -7.38 -29.02 -12.21
C ILE A 291 -7.84 -27.70 -11.56
N ASN A 292 -7.10 -27.22 -10.56
CA ASN A 292 -7.39 -25.99 -9.82
C ASN A 292 -6.67 -24.73 -10.34
N ALA A 293 -5.72 -24.90 -11.27
CA ALA A 293 -5.09 -23.81 -12.04
C ALA A 293 -5.93 -23.50 -13.28
#